data_AF-A0A1W5ZTG6-F1
#
_entry.id   AF-A0A1W5ZTG6-F1
#
_cell.length_a   1.000
_cell.length_b   1.000
_cell.length_c   1.000
_cell.angle_alpha   90.00
_cell.angle_beta   90.00
_cell.angle_gamma   90.00
#
_symmetry.space_group_name_H-M   'P 1'
#
loop_
_entity.id
_entity.type
_entity.pdbx_description
1 polymer ?
#
loop_
_entity_poly.entity_id
_entity_poly.type
_entity_poly.pdbx_seq_one_letter_code
_entity_poly.pdbx_strand_id
1 'polypeptide(L)'
;MNFLTAAEKLNKGFALKRKDWSFEGYIIKDDKGRIRYFDHNEPAVYQPTIEDTLAEDWIEVDKDRWTVVSVTHDHELMKDKLFVTYQICSEQNGVVVNNAQIDEDELNKWSCYVDVDINRSEVFLNQQDVAQVKKALSA
;
A
#
# COMPACT_ATOMS: atom_id res chain seq x y z
N MET A 1 0.72 -21.40 8.92
CA MET A 1 2.19 -21.63 8.79
C MET A 1 2.86 -21.05 10.02
N ASN A 2 4.08 -21.49 10.37
CA ASN A 2 4.80 -20.93 11.51
C ASN A 2 5.37 -19.53 11.20
N PHE A 3 5.79 -18.81 12.25
CA PHE A 3 6.31 -17.45 12.11
C PHE A 3 7.60 -17.36 11.27
N LEU A 4 8.44 -18.40 11.26
CA LEU A 4 9.67 -18.39 10.45
C LEU A 4 9.34 -18.40 8.95
N THR A 5 8.44 -19.29 8.52
CA THR A 5 7.93 -19.31 7.14
C THR A 5 7.16 -18.03 6.80
N ALA A 6 6.44 -17.46 7.77
CA ALA A 6 5.79 -16.17 7.61
C ALA A 6 6.84 -15.07 7.34
N ALA A 7 7.89 -14.97 8.15
CA ALA A 7 8.97 -14.00 7.95
C ALA A 7 9.66 -14.12 6.58
N GLU A 8 9.87 -15.36 6.09
CA GLU A 8 10.39 -15.58 4.73
C GLU A 8 9.44 -15.09 3.64
N LYS A 9 8.12 -15.26 3.82
CA LYS A 9 7.12 -14.71 2.89
C LYS A 9 7.05 -13.18 2.96
N LEU A 10 7.13 -12.58 4.14
CA LEU A 10 7.22 -11.12 4.28
C LEU A 10 8.44 -10.55 3.54
N ASN A 11 9.58 -11.26 3.57
CA ASN A 11 10.77 -10.88 2.80
C ASN A 11 10.57 -10.92 1.28
N LYS A 12 9.58 -11.67 0.80
CA LYS A 12 9.20 -11.76 -0.62
C LYS A 12 8.07 -10.79 -0.98
N GLY A 13 7.63 -9.94 -0.05
CA GLY A 13 6.59 -8.93 -0.28
C GLY A 13 5.16 -9.42 -0.12
N PHE A 14 4.93 -10.64 0.39
CA PHE A 14 3.59 -11.13 0.69
C PHE A 14 3.00 -10.44 1.93
N ALA A 15 1.68 -10.26 1.94
CA ALA A 15 0.93 -9.83 3.12
C ALA A 15 0.45 -11.05 3.91
N LEU A 16 0.53 -10.99 5.23
CA LEU A 16 0.16 -12.09 6.11
C LEU A 16 -0.70 -11.65 7.28
N LYS A 17 -1.55 -12.55 7.78
CA LYS A 17 -2.28 -12.36 9.04
C LYS A 17 -2.37 -13.67 9.81
N ARG A 18 -2.74 -13.61 11.09
CA ARG A 18 -3.13 -14.81 11.84
C ARG A 18 -4.58 -15.16 11.55
N LYS A 19 -4.91 -16.46 11.55
CA LYS A 19 -6.30 -16.91 11.34
C LYS A 19 -7.28 -16.34 12.37
N ASP A 20 -6.81 -16.19 13.60
CA ASP A 20 -7.65 -15.79 14.73
C ASP A 20 -7.55 -14.28 15.04
N TRP A 21 -6.91 -13.49 14.17
CA TRP A 21 -6.96 -12.03 14.32
C TRP A 21 -8.38 -11.52 14.12
N SER A 22 -8.89 -10.83 15.14
CA SER A 22 -10.14 -10.06 15.07
C SER A 22 -9.99 -8.74 14.31
N PHE A 23 -8.77 -8.36 13.97
CA PHE A 23 -8.47 -7.12 13.26
C PHE A 23 -8.53 -7.36 11.74
N GLU A 24 -9.03 -6.39 11.00
CA GLU A 24 -9.29 -6.58 9.55
C GLU A 24 -8.00 -6.55 8.70
N GLY A 25 -6.88 -6.02 9.20
CA GLY A 25 -5.66 -5.81 8.45
C GLY A 25 -4.69 -7.00 8.31
N TYR A 26 -3.46 -6.67 7.90
CA TYR A 26 -2.37 -7.62 7.72
C TYR A 26 -1.02 -7.00 8.05
N ILE A 27 -0.02 -7.87 8.23
CA ILE A 27 1.38 -7.45 8.33
C ILE A 27 2.10 -7.59 7.00
N ILE A 28 3.04 -6.68 6.81
CA ILE A 28 3.87 -6.59 5.63
C ILE A 28 5.22 -5.98 5.97
N LYS A 29 6.21 -6.22 5.12
CA LYS A 29 7.54 -5.63 5.24
C LYS A 29 7.61 -4.33 4.44
N ASP A 30 7.99 -3.22 5.09
CA ASP A 30 8.15 -1.92 4.43
C ASP A 30 9.46 -1.82 3.62
N ASP A 31 9.62 -0.70 2.91
CA ASP A 31 10.79 -0.32 2.12
C ASP A 31 12.12 -0.38 2.89
N LYS A 32 12.08 -0.18 4.21
CA LYS A 32 13.25 -0.26 5.11
C LYS A 32 13.42 -1.62 5.75
N GLY A 33 12.63 -2.60 5.33
CA GLY A 33 12.69 -3.95 5.83
C GLY A 33 12.08 -4.16 7.21
N ARG A 34 11.22 -3.26 7.69
CA ARG A 34 10.54 -3.38 8.99
C ARG A 34 9.18 -4.03 8.80
N ILE A 35 8.81 -4.92 9.72
CA ILE A 35 7.46 -5.47 9.73
C ILE A 35 6.51 -4.40 10.29
N ARG A 36 5.45 -4.14 9.55
CA ARG A 36 4.42 -3.15 9.85
C ARG A 36 3.07 -3.83 9.82
N TYR A 37 2.14 -3.34 10.63
CA TYR A 37 0.73 -3.70 10.53
C TYR A 37 0.05 -2.64 9.68
N PHE A 38 -0.78 -3.06 8.75
CA PHE A 38 -1.55 -2.20 7.88
C PHE A 38 -3.03 -2.53 8.04
N ASP A 39 -3.80 -1.55 8.51
CA ASP A 39 -5.22 -1.69 8.84
C ASP A 39 -6.15 -1.28 7.70
N HIS A 40 -5.65 -1.32 6.46
CA HIS A 40 -6.27 -0.76 5.25
C HIS A 40 -6.23 0.76 5.16
N ASN A 41 -5.82 1.48 6.22
CA ASN A 41 -5.76 2.93 6.22
C ASN A 41 -4.32 3.45 6.36
N GLU A 42 -3.66 3.14 7.48
CA GLU A 42 -2.32 3.65 7.81
C GLU A 42 -1.38 2.56 8.33
N PRO A 43 -0.08 2.63 7.98
CA PRO A 43 0.89 1.66 8.47
C PRO A 43 1.30 1.96 9.92
N ALA A 44 1.00 1.03 10.82
CA ALA A 44 1.43 1.05 12.21
C ALA A 44 2.68 0.19 12.46
N VAL A 45 3.38 0.46 13.55
CA VAL A 45 4.47 -0.42 14.02
C VAL A 45 3.85 -1.75 14.44
N TYR A 46 4.39 -2.86 13.92
CA TYR A 46 4.07 -4.19 14.42
C TYR A 46 5.24 -4.71 15.26
N GLN A 47 4.95 -5.06 16.52
CA GLN A 47 5.90 -5.71 17.41
C GLN A 47 5.38 -7.12 17.70
N PRO A 48 6.03 -8.18 17.16
CA PRO A 48 5.58 -9.54 17.40
C PRO A 48 5.70 -9.88 18.88
N THR A 49 4.61 -10.41 19.44
CA THR A 49 4.60 -10.96 20.79
C THR A 49 5.23 -12.36 20.80
N ILE A 50 5.49 -12.91 21.99
CA ILE A 50 5.93 -14.31 22.13
C ILE A 50 4.87 -15.27 21.55
N GLU A 51 3.59 -14.94 21.70
CA GLU A 51 2.51 -15.75 21.13
C GLU A 51 2.56 -15.75 19.60
N ASP A 52 2.81 -14.59 18.99
CA ASP A 52 2.94 -14.46 17.54
C ASP A 52 4.11 -15.25 16.96
N THR A 53 5.25 -15.27 17.66
CA THR A 53 6.45 -15.99 17.20
C THR A 53 6.31 -17.51 17.35
N LEU A 54 5.50 -17.97 18.29
CA LEU A 54 5.20 -19.40 18.49
C LEU A 54 3.99 -19.89 17.70
N ALA A 55 3.22 -18.98 17.10
CA ALA A 55 2.01 -19.32 16.37
C ALA A 55 2.28 -20.09 15.06
N GLU A 56 1.41 -21.05 14.76
CA GLU A 56 1.45 -21.86 13.54
C GLU A 56 0.27 -21.57 12.58
N ASP A 57 -0.49 -20.53 12.89
CA ASP A 57 -1.74 -20.15 12.24
C ASP A 57 -1.59 -18.97 11.26
N TRP A 58 -0.36 -18.60 10.87
CA TRP A 58 -0.14 -17.55 9.87
C TRP A 58 -0.67 -17.98 8.50
N ILE A 59 -1.35 -17.06 7.82
CA ILE A 59 -1.89 -17.24 6.47
C ILE A 59 -1.52 -16.05 5.60
N GLU A 60 -1.37 -16.31 4.31
CA GLU A 60 -1.23 -15.26 3.30
C GLU A 60 -2.59 -14.67 2.98
N VAL A 61 -2.59 -13.38 2.69
CA VAL A 61 -3.76 -12.64 2.23
C VAL A 61 -3.39 -11.75 1.06
N ASP A 62 -4.39 -11.44 0.25
CA ASP A 62 -4.24 -10.44 -0.80
C ASP A 62 -4.05 -9.06 -0.17
N LYS A 63 -3.16 -8.27 -0.78
CA LYS A 63 -3.06 -6.86 -0.43
C LYS A 63 -4.28 -6.11 -0.93
N ASP A 64 -4.46 -4.93 -0.38
CA ASP A 64 -5.42 -3.97 -0.90
C ASP A 64 -5.00 -3.56 -2.30
N ARG A 65 -5.98 -3.41 -3.18
CA ARG A 65 -5.72 -2.96 -4.55
C ARG A 65 -6.07 -1.50 -4.69
N TRP A 66 -5.06 -0.70 -4.97
CA TRP A 66 -5.14 0.75 -4.98
C TRP A 66 -5.21 1.30 -6.40
N THR A 67 -6.14 2.21 -6.64
CA THR A 67 -6.21 3.01 -7.87
C THR A 67 -5.67 4.40 -7.59
N VAL A 68 -4.73 4.85 -8.42
CA VAL A 68 -4.13 6.18 -8.33
C VAL A 68 -4.89 7.13 -9.24
N VAL A 69 -5.27 8.29 -8.71
CA VAL A 69 -5.83 9.39 -9.49
C VAL A 69 -5.02 10.67 -9.23
N SER A 70 -4.81 11.50 -10.26
CA SER A 70 -4.08 12.76 -10.11
C SER A 70 -5.04 13.89 -9.77
N VAL A 71 -4.69 14.66 -8.74
CA VAL A 71 -5.35 15.92 -8.41
C VAL A 71 -4.40 17.05 -8.79
N THR A 72 -4.74 17.79 -9.84
CA THR A 72 -3.98 18.96 -10.31
C THR A 72 -4.56 20.24 -9.73
N HIS A 73 -3.71 21.10 -9.15
CA HIS A 73 -4.09 22.42 -8.68
C HIS A 73 -3.82 23.46 -9.78
N ASP A 74 -4.77 24.39 -9.96
CA ASP A 74 -4.89 25.30 -11.10
C ASP A 74 -3.57 26.00 -11.52
N HIS A 75 -3.33 26.01 -12.83
CA HIS A 75 -2.09 26.43 -13.49
C HIS A 75 -1.76 27.92 -13.24
N GLU A 76 -2.78 28.78 -13.15
CA GLU A 76 -2.62 30.22 -12.97
C GLU A 76 -2.11 30.60 -11.57
N LEU A 77 -2.48 29.82 -10.55
CA LEU A 77 -2.06 30.05 -9.15
C LEU A 77 -0.67 29.49 -8.86
N MET A 78 -0.26 28.45 -9.60
CA MET A 78 0.91 27.62 -9.29
C MET A 78 2.18 27.95 -10.08
N LYS A 79 2.16 28.95 -10.98
CA LYS A 79 3.33 29.43 -11.76
C LYS A 79 4.15 28.27 -12.38
N ASP A 80 3.51 27.50 -13.25
CA ASP A 80 4.14 26.39 -13.99
C ASP A 80 4.65 25.23 -13.11
N LYS A 81 4.29 25.19 -11.81
CA LYS A 81 4.55 24.02 -10.96
C LYS A 81 3.36 23.08 -10.97
N LEU A 82 3.51 21.94 -11.62
CA LEU A 82 2.62 20.80 -11.44
C LEU A 82 2.94 20.14 -10.09
N PHE A 83 2.23 20.51 -9.03
CA PHE A 83 2.15 19.66 -7.84
C PHE A 83 1.00 18.69 -8.06
N VAL A 84 1.33 17.49 -8.50
CA VAL A 84 0.41 16.36 -8.59
C VAL A 84 0.43 15.66 -7.25
N THR A 85 -0.69 15.69 -6.55
CA THR A 85 -0.91 14.80 -5.40
C THR A 85 -1.70 13.60 -5.88
N TYR A 86 -1.31 12.41 -5.43
CA TYR A 86 -1.99 11.19 -5.79
C TYR A 86 -3.04 10.89 -4.74
N GLN A 87 -4.29 10.84 -5.19
CA GLN A 87 -5.34 10.31 -4.37
C GLN A 87 -5.45 8.82 -4.65
N ILE A 88 -5.56 8.05 -3.57
CA ILE A 88 -5.55 6.60 -3.66
C ILE A 88 -6.87 6.06 -3.17
N CYS A 89 -7.56 5.36 -4.06
CA CYS A 89 -8.80 4.70 -3.75
C CYS A 89 -8.56 3.19 -3.55
N SER A 90 -8.86 2.70 -2.35
CA SER A 90 -9.00 1.25 -2.08
C SER A 90 -10.47 0.88 -2.11
N GLU A 91 -10.82 -0.19 -2.82
CA GLU A 91 -12.18 -0.72 -2.87
C GLU A 91 -12.26 -2.12 -2.28
N GLN A 92 -13.22 -2.33 -1.38
CA GLN A 92 -13.61 -3.65 -0.90
C GLN A 92 -15.11 -3.83 -1.15
N ASN A 93 -15.48 -4.83 -1.96
CA ASN A 93 -16.86 -5.07 -2.38
C ASN A 93 -17.55 -3.84 -2.99
N GLY A 94 -16.80 -2.99 -3.71
CA GLY A 94 -17.30 -1.76 -4.34
C GLY A 94 -17.50 -0.57 -3.40
N VAL A 95 -17.14 -0.69 -2.11
CA VAL A 95 -17.09 0.41 -1.15
C VAL A 95 -15.68 0.96 -1.08
N VAL A 96 -15.53 2.29 -1.18
CA VAL A 96 -14.23 2.95 -0.96
C VAL A 96 -13.93 2.91 0.53
N VAL A 97 -12.87 2.17 0.90
CA VAL A 97 -12.47 1.96 2.30
C VAL A 97 -11.25 2.80 2.69
N ASN A 98 -10.48 3.26 1.70
CA ASN A 98 -9.36 4.18 1.92
C ASN A 98 -9.39 5.26 0.82
N ASN A 99 -9.20 6.51 1.25
CA ASN A 99 -9.05 7.66 0.39
C ASN A 99 -7.94 8.61 0.89
N ALA A 100 -6.70 8.13 0.86
CA ALA A 100 -5.53 8.90 1.24
C ALA A 100 -5.03 9.77 0.08
N GLN A 101 -4.61 10.99 0.39
CA GLN A 101 -3.85 11.85 -0.51
C GLN A 101 -2.38 11.75 -0.11
N ILE A 102 -1.53 11.35 -1.04
CA ILE A 102 -0.09 11.19 -0.83
C ILE A 102 0.69 11.98 -1.86
N ASP A 103 1.91 12.37 -1.49
CA ASP A 103 2.86 12.95 -2.42
C ASP A 103 3.53 11.86 -3.29
N GLU A 104 4.09 12.27 -4.43
CA GLU A 104 4.77 11.35 -5.37
C GLU A 104 5.88 10.54 -4.69
N ASP A 105 6.67 11.17 -3.82
CA ASP A 105 7.79 10.56 -3.14
C ASP A 105 7.37 9.54 -2.07
N GLU A 106 6.09 9.54 -1.69
CA GLU A 106 5.51 8.55 -0.79
C GLU A 106 4.94 7.35 -1.52
N LEU A 107 4.62 7.46 -2.81
CA LEU A 107 3.98 6.40 -3.58
C LEU A 107 4.76 5.08 -3.57
N ASN A 108 6.09 5.15 -3.63
CA ASN A 108 6.95 3.97 -3.51
C ASN A 108 6.88 3.32 -2.12
N LYS A 109 6.78 4.12 -1.07
CA LYS A 109 6.63 3.60 0.30
C LYS A 109 5.29 2.87 0.42
N TRP A 110 4.24 3.47 -0.11
CA TRP A 110 2.88 2.93 -0.06
C TRP A 110 2.71 1.65 -0.90
N SER A 111 3.40 1.53 -2.04
CA SER A 111 3.38 0.31 -2.87
C SER A 111 3.95 -0.93 -2.17
N CYS A 112 4.68 -0.77 -1.07
CA CYS A 112 5.06 -1.90 -0.23
C CYS A 112 3.82 -2.54 0.42
N TYR A 113 2.87 -1.72 0.88
CA TYR A 113 1.72 -2.15 1.67
C TYR A 113 0.57 -2.67 0.82
N VAL A 114 0.48 -2.22 -0.43
CA VAL A 114 -0.69 -2.39 -1.30
C VAL A 114 -0.27 -2.69 -2.73
N ASP A 115 -1.18 -3.26 -3.51
CA ASP A 115 -0.96 -3.47 -4.93
C ASP A 115 -1.55 -2.30 -5.72
N VAL A 116 -0.68 -1.53 -6.37
CA VAL A 116 -1.12 -0.40 -7.20
C VAL A 116 -1.52 -0.89 -8.59
N ASP A 117 -2.79 -0.70 -8.94
CA ASP A 117 -3.34 -1.07 -10.24
C ASP A 117 -3.16 0.04 -11.26
N ILE A 118 -2.02 -0.01 -11.95
CA ILE A 118 -1.69 0.98 -12.97
C ILE A 118 -2.64 0.95 -14.15
N ASN A 119 -3.10 -0.23 -14.58
CA ASN A 119 -4.01 -0.35 -15.72
C ASN A 119 -5.34 0.35 -15.44
N ARG A 120 -5.85 0.22 -14.21
CA ARG A 120 -7.05 0.95 -13.78
C ARG A 120 -6.79 2.44 -13.60
N SER A 121 -5.60 2.80 -13.09
CA SER A 121 -5.19 4.19 -12.88
C SER A 121 -5.05 4.97 -14.18
N GLU A 122 -4.63 4.34 -15.28
CA GLU A 122 -4.47 4.99 -16.60
C GLU A 122 -5.73 5.70 -17.11
N VAL A 123 -6.93 5.29 -16.67
CA VAL A 123 -8.20 5.94 -17.05
C VAL A 123 -8.36 7.32 -16.40
N PHE A 124 -7.68 7.56 -15.27
CA PHE A 124 -7.80 8.78 -14.46
C PHE A 124 -6.56 9.67 -14.55
N LEU A 125 -5.59 9.30 -15.37
CA LEU A 125 -4.29 9.95 -15.47
C LEU A 125 -4.01 10.33 -16.92
N ASN A 126 -3.32 11.45 -17.13
CA ASN A 126 -2.78 11.77 -18.45
C ASN A 126 -1.47 10.98 -18.72
N GLN A 127 -0.94 11.01 -19.94
CA GLN A 127 0.26 10.24 -20.31
C GLN A 127 1.51 10.60 -19.48
N GLN A 128 1.66 11.87 -19.10
CA GLN A 128 2.77 12.34 -18.27
C GLN A 128 2.63 11.83 -16.84
N ASP A 129 1.43 11.92 -16.25
CA ASP A 129 1.13 11.41 -14.91
C ASP A 129 1.34 9.89 -14.85
N VAL A 130 0.89 9.15 -15.86
CA VAL A 130 1.13 7.69 -15.96
C VAL A 130 2.62 7.37 -15.97
N ALA A 131 3.42 8.11 -16.73
CA ALA A 131 4.87 7.91 -16.77
C ALA A 131 5.51 8.23 -15.41
N GLN A 132 5.02 9.24 -14.71
CA GLN A 132 5.48 9.65 -13.39
C GLN A 132 5.18 8.59 -12.32
N VAL A 133 3.93 8.10 -12.27
CA VAL A 133 3.53 7.01 -11.37
C VAL A 133 4.35 5.74 -11.63
N LYS A 134 4.53 5.33 -12.90
CA LYS A 134 5.36 4.17 -13.25
C LYS A 134 6.80 4.34 -12.80
N LYS A 135 7.36 5.54 -12.96
CA LYS A 135 8.72 5.86 -12.52
C LYS A 135 8.84 5.80 -11.00
N ALA A 136 7.89 6.39 -10.26
CA ALA A 136 7.87 6.37 -8.80
C ALA A 136 7.76 4.95 -8.23
N LEU A 137 6.96 4.07 -8.85
CA LEU A 137 6.80 2.67 -8.44
C LEU A 137 7.99 1.76 -8.80
N SER A 138 8.86 2.21 -9.72
CA SER A 138 10.05 1.45 -10.15
C SER A 138 11.34 1.90 -9.46
N ALA A 139 11.27 2.96 -8.65
CA ALA A 139 12.41 3.57 -7.94
C ALA A 139 12.75 2.82 -6.65
#